data_AF-A0A1F3X644-F1
#
_entry.id   AF-A0A1F3X644-F1
#
_cell.length_a   1.000
_cell.length_b   1.000
_cell.length_c   1.000
_cell.angle_alpha   90.00
_cell.angle_beta   90.00
_cell.angle_gamma   90.00
#
_symmetry.space_group_name_H-M   'P 1'
#
loop_
_entity.id
_entity.type
_entity.pdbx_description
1 polymer ?
#
loop_
_entity_poly.entity_id
_entity_poly.type
_entity_poly.pdbx_seq_one_letter_code
_entity_poly.pdbx_strand_id
1 'polypeptide(L)'
;MRFSIQTIPFALVFLASGLTSVHAGEHVYSANNAKWKTECGACHLAYPPQLLPAASWRVMMTQLDKHFGADASLDAKTAAEISAFLEANAGRNKREATGKPSQRITGTRWFKQEHDEVPTRIWSSPAVKQPGNCAACHTQAERGDYSERSLRVPR
;
A
#
# COMPACT_ATOMS: atom_id res chain seq x y z
N MET A 1 67.11 44.07 -14.05
CA MET A 1 66.86 42.62 -14.14
C MET A 1 66.53 42.09 -12.75
N ARG A 2 65.29 41.60 -12.57
CA ARG A 2 64.83 40.61 -11.56
C ARG A 2 63.29 40.58 -11.64
N PHE A 3 62.77 39.73 -12.52
CA PHE A 3 61.34 39.40 -12.58
C PHE A 3 61.05 38.37 -11.48
N SER A 4 60.13 38.69 -10.57
CA SER A 4 59.63 37.76 -9.56
C SER A 4 58.37 37.10 -10.11
N ILE A 5 58.46 35.81 -10.42
CA ILE A 5 57.34 35.01 -10.93
C ILE A 5 56.57 34.52 -9.70
N GLN A 6 55.37 35.05 -9.50
CA GLN A 6 54.48 34.62 -8.43
C GLN A 6 53.59 33.49 -8.96
N THR A 7 53.81 32.29 -8.44
CA THR A 7 53.04 31.09 -8.78
C THR A 7 51.64 31.18 -8.18
N ILE A 8 50.61 31.09 -9.04
CA ILE A 8 49.20 31.03 -8.65
C ILE A 8 48.85 29.55 -8.47
N PRO A 9 48.41 29.08 -7.30
CA PRO A 9 47.94 27.72 -7.15
C PRO A 9 46.57 27.56 -7.83
N PHE A 10 46.49 26.64 -8.79
CA PHE A 10 45.23 26.18 -9.36
C PHE A 10 44.43 25.45 -8.28
N ALA A 11 43.39 26.10 -7.76
CA ALA A 11 42.42 25.44 -6.89
C ALA A 11 41.55 24.49 -7.75
N LEU A 12 41.79 23.19 -7.60
CA LEU A 12 40.94 22.13 -8.14
C LEU A 12 39.59 22.16 -7.43
N VAL A 13 38.58 22.76 -8.08
CA VAL A 13 37.18 22.67 -7.68
C VAL A 13 36.67 21.29 -8.08
N PHE A 14 36.61 20.36 -7.12
CA PHE A 14 35.87 19.11 -7.27
C PHE A 14 34.36 19.41 -7.23
N LEU A 15 33.71 19.47 -8.40
CA LEU A 15 32.26 19.34 -8.46
C LEU A 15 31.88 17.90 -8.13
N ALA A 16 31.55 17.64 -6.87
CA ALA A 16 30.87 16.42 -6.47
C ALA A 16 29.42 16.49 -6.98
N SER A 17 29.15 15.88 -8.13
CA SER A 17 27.79 15.64 -8.61
C SER A 17 27.06 14.75 -7.60
N GLY A 18 26.14 15.33 -6.84
CA GLY A 18 25.28 14.60 -5.94
C GLY A 18 24.38 13.64 -6.72
N LEU A 19 24.55 12.34 -6.49
CA LEU A 19 23.59 11.32 -6.91
C LEU A 19 22.31 11.54 -6.11
N THR A 20 21.32 12.20 -6.71
CA THR A 20 19.96 12.19 -6.19
C THR A 20 19.39 10.79 -6.40
N SER A 21 19.37 9.96 -5.36
CA SER A 21 18.62 8.71 -5.36
C SER A 21 17.14 9.02 -5.52
N VAL A 22 16.62 8.85 -6.75
CA VAL A 22 15.19 8.75 -7.01
C VAL A 22 14.73 7.46 -6.33
N HIS A 23 14.09 7.57 -5.17
CA HIS A 23 13.41 6.45 -4.55
C HIS A 23 12.17 6.15 -5.39
N ALA A 24 12.26 5.17 -6.30
CA ALA A 24 11.06 4.58 -6.89
C ALA A 24 10.19 4.03 -5.75
N GLY A 25 8.89 4.34 -5.75
CA GLY A 25 7.96 4.11 -4.65
C GLY A 25 7.98 2.66 -4.14
N GLU A 26 8.65 2.43 -3.02
CA GLU A 26 8.58 1.14 -2.33
C GLU A 26 7.34 1.14 -1.43
N HIS A 27 6.20 0.70 -1.99
CA HIS A 27 5.00 0.39 -1.23
C HIS A 27 5.12 -1.00 -0.60
N VAL A 28 5.94 -1.09 0.45
CA VAL A 28 6.07 -2.29 1.27
C VAL A 28 5.34 -2.07 2.60
N TYR A 29 4.32 -2.87 2.86
CA TYR A 29 3.56 -2.81 4.10
C TYR A 29 3.90 -3.98 5.02
N SER A 30 4.21 -3.68 6.29
CA SER A 30 4.49 -4.70 7.29
C SER A 30 3.46 -4.64 8.42
N ALA A 31 2.75 -5.73 8.64
CA ALA A 31 1.96 -5.96 9.85
C ALA A 31 1.86 -7.48 10.08
N ASN A 32 1.89 -7.91 11.33
CA ASN A 32 1.87 -9.34 11.64
C ASN A 32 0.95 -9.66 12.83
N ASN A 33 -0.16 -10.35 12.53
CA ASN A 33 -1.01 -11.03 13.50
C ASN A 33 -1.53 -12.31 12.84
N ALA A 34 -1.36 -13.45 13.52
CA ALA A 34 -1.68 -14.75 12.94
C ALA A 34 -3.19 -14.91 12.66
N LYS A 35 -4.04 -14.50 13.59
CA LYS A 35 -5.51 -14.60 13.42
C LYS A 35 -6.01 -13.72 12.29
N TRP A 36 -5.53 -12.47 12.19
CA TRP A 36 -5.87 -11.60 11.08
C TRP A 36 -5.46 -12.22 9.73
N LYS A 37 -4.25 -12.79 9.63
CA LYS A 37 -3.82 -13.48 8.40
C LYS A 37 -4.70 -14.67 8.05
N THR A 38 -5.06 -15.49 9.04
CA THR A 38 -5.90 -16.67 8.84
C THR A 38 -7.33 -16.30 8.48
N GLU A 39 -8.00 -15.50 9.31
CA GLU A 39 -9.42 -15.18 9.16
C GLU A 39 -9.67 -14.22 7.99
N CYS A 40 -8.92 -13.12 7.92
CA CYS A 40 -9.10 -12.12 6.86
C CYS A 40 -8.42 -12.52 5.53
N GLY A 41 -7.66 -13.62 5.53
CA GLY A 41 -7.05 -14.23 4.35
C GLY A 41 -7.86 -15.37 3.72
N ALA A 42 -8.98 -15.77 4.33
CA ALA A 42 -9.71 -16.98 3.95
C ALA A 42 -10.42 -16.88 2.58
N CYS A 43 -10.80 -15.68 2.14
CA CYS A 43 -11.54 -15.47 0.88
C CYS A 43 -10.83 -14.54 -0.11
N HIS A 44 -9.98 -13.65 0.39
CA HIS A 44 -9.16 -12.73 -0.38
C HIS A 44 -7.86 -12.49 0.37
N LEU A 45 -6.93 -11.75 -0.23
CA LEU A 45 -5.70 -11.35 0.46
C LEU A 45 -6.02 -10.68 1.81
N ALA A 46 -5.29 -11.03 2.87
CA ALA A 46 -5.34 -10.28 4.12
C ALA A 46 -4.75 -8.89 3.88
N TYR A 47 -5.62 -7.90 3.64
CA TYR A 47 -5.20 -6.56 3.21
C TYR A 47 -4.45 -5.81 4.31
N PRO A 48 -3.26 -5.24 4.02
CA PRO A 48 -2.47 -4.52 5.01
C PRO A 48 -3.28 -3.44 5.74
N PRO A 49 -3.22 -3.38 7.09
CA PRO A 49 -3.98 -2.42 7.88
C PRO A 49 -3.74 -0.96 7.47
N GLN A 50 -2.55 -0.65 6.95
CA GLN A 50 -2.15 0.69 6.52
C GLN A 50 -2.95 1.24 5.33
N LEU A 51 -3.67 0.39 4.60
CA LEU A 51 -4.41 0.77 3.39
C LEU A 51 -5.75 1.48 3.66
N LEU A 52 -6.22 1.47 4.90
CA LEU A 52 -7.41 2.21 5.32
C LEU A 52 -7.21 2.88 6.69
N PRO A 53 -7.94 3.97 6.99
CA PRO A 53 -7.95 4.57 8.32
C PRO A 53 -8.69 3.68 9.32
N ALA A 54 -8.38 3.83 10.62
CA ALA A 54 -8.97 3.03 11.69
C ALA A 54 -10.51 3.07 11.71
N ALA A 55 -11.11 4.22 11.36
CA ALA A 55 -12.56 4.36 11.29
C ALA A 55 -13.19 3.42 10.23
N SER A 56 -12.53 3.22 9.08
CA SER A 56 -13.01 2.29 8.06
C SER A 56 -12.96 0.84 8.55
N TRP A 57 -11.85 0.45 9.19
CA TRP A 57 -11.71 -0.89 9.77
C TRP A 57 -12.73 -1.17 10.85
N ARG A 58 -12.98 -0.20 11.74
CA ARG A 58 -14.00 -0.32 12.79
C ARG A 58 -15.37 -0.59 12.22
N VAL A 59 -15.80 0.21 11.22
CA VAL A 59 -17.09 0.00 10.58
C VAL A 59 -17.15 -1.40 9.95
N MET A 60 -16.11 -1.84 9.25
CA MET A 60 -16.05 -3.17 8.65
C MET A 60 -16.21 -4.30 9.66
N MET A 61 -15.49 -4.23 10.79
CA MET A 61 -15.53 -5.27 11.82
C MET A 61 -16.87 -5.37 12.55
N THR A 62 -17.70 -4.31 12.53
CA THR A 62 -19.03 -4.32 13.15
C THR A 62 -20.14 -4.96 12.32
N GLN A 63 -19.87 -5.32 11.07
CA GLN A 63 -20.89 -5.78 10.10
C GLN A 63 -20.37 -6.94 9.23
N LEU A 64 -19.54 -7.81 9.81
CA LEU A 64 -18.96 -8.96 9.11
C LEU A 64 -20.03 -9.94 8.60
N ASP A 65 -21.23 -9.96 9.19
CA ASP A 65 -22.41 -10.69 8.71
C ASP A 65 -22.89 -10.21 7.32
N LYS A 66 -22.47 -9.03 6.89
CA LYS A 66 -22.86 -8.38 5.63
C LYS A 66 -21.62 -8.01 4.79
N HIS A 67 -20.60 -8.85 4.83
CA HIS A 67 -19.31 -8.61 4.19
C HIS A 67 -19.36 -8.84 2.67
N PHE A 68 -19.87 -7.83 1.94
CA PHE A 68 -19.85 -7.77 0.48
C PHE A 68 -20.50 -8.96 -0.24
N GLY A 69 -21.62 -9.45 0.31
CA GLY A 69 -22.37 -10.58 -0.24
C GLY A 69 -22.00 -11.92 0.38
N ALA A 70 -21.12 -11.93 1.38
CA ALA A 70 -20.81 -13.09 2.21
C ALA A 70 -21.01 -12.76 3.69
N ASP A 71 -21.18 -13.81 4.49
CA ASP A 71 -21.07 -13.75 5.94
C ASP A 71 -19.63 -14.13 6.34
N ALA A 72 -18.90 -13.17 6.89
CA ALA A 72 -17.54 -13.32 7.40
C ALA A 72 -17.48 -13.20 8.93
N SER A 73 -18.60 -13.46 9.62
CA SER A 73 -18.70 -13.35 11.07
C SER A 73 -17.67 -14.20 11.78
N LEU A 74 -17.12 -13.66 12.86
CA LEU A 74 -16.15 -14.31 13.73
C LEU A 74 -16.69 -14.37 15.15
N ASP A 75 -16.16 -15.28 15.96
CA ASP A 75 -16.45 -15.25 17.39
C ASP A 75 -15.96 -13.94 18.03
N ALA A 76 -16.62 -13.52 19.11
CA ALA A 76 -16.39 -12.22 19.72
C ALA A 76 -14.93 -11.99 20.16
N LYS A 77 -14.21 -13.04 20.61
CA LYS A 77 -12.82 -12.91 21.05
C LYS A 77 -11.90 -12.68 19.86
N THR A 78 -12.09 -13.42 18.77
CA THR A 78 -11.33 -13.27 17.53
C THR A 78 -11.61 -11.92 16.87
N ALA A 79 -12.88 -11.51 16.79
CA ALA A 79 -13.27 -10.21 16.25
C ALA A 79 -12.65 -9.04 17.03
N ALA A 80 -12.63 -9.11 18.37
CA ALA A 80 -12.02 -8.06 19.21
C ALA A 80 -10.51 -7.95 19.00
N GLU A 81 -9.79 -9.08 18.92
CA GLU A 81 -8.35 -9.09 18.68
C GLU A 81 -8.00 -8.50 17.31
N ILE A 82 -8.70 -8.94 16.25
CA ILE A 82 -8.47 -8.45 14.90
C ILE A 82 -8.81 -6.96 14.80
N SER A 83 -9.90 -6.51 15.42
CA SER A 83 -10.28 -5.09 15.44
C SER A 83 -9.19 -4.23 16.06
N ALA A 84 -8.69 -4.64 17.24
CA ALA A 84 -7.60 -3.92 17.91
C ALA A 84 -6.32 -3.88 17.06
N PHE A 85 -5.97 -5.00 16.42
CA PHE A 85 -4.82 -5.08 15.53
C PHE A 85 -4.95 -4.16 14.31
N LEU A 86 -6.09 -4.19 13.62
CA LEU A 86 -6.36 -3.36 12.45
C LEU A 86 -6.30 -1.88 12.79
N GLU A 87 -6.96 -1.46 13.88
CA GLU A 87 -6.99 -0.07 14.31
C GLU A 87 -5.60 0.44 14.74
N ALA A 88 -4.82 -0.37 15.46
CA ALA A 88 -3.48 0.00 15.91
C ALA A 88 -2.47 0.17 14.78
N ASN A 89 -2.67 -0.52 13.65
CA ASN A 89 -1.77 -0.50 12.48
C ASN A 89 -2.36 0.28 11.29
N ALA A 90 -3.46 0.98 11.50
CA ALA A 90 -4.19 1.66 10.44
C ALA A 90 -3.40 2.81 9.80
N GLY A 91 -3.75 3.14 8.56
CA GLY A 91 -3.20 4.31 7.86
C GLY A 91 -3.55 5.61 8.58
N ARG A 92 -2.58 6.51 8.71
CA ARG A 92 -2.74 7.80 9.44
C ARG A 92 -3.13 8.98 8.55
N ASN A 93 -3.51 8.73 7.30
CA ASN A 93 -3.72 9.78 6.30
C ASN A 93 -4.89 10.70 6.67
N LYS A 94 -4.57 11.92 7.13
CA LYS A 94 -5.54 12.95 7.54
C LYS A 94 -6.44 13.44 6.41
N ARG A 95 -6.03 13.29 5.14
CA ARG A 95 -6.79 13.76 3.96
C ARG A 95 -8.05 12.94 3.68
N GLU A 96 -8.13 11.69 4.13
CA GLU A 96 -9.34 10.87 3.98
C GLU A 96 -10.30 10.97 5.17
N ALA A 97 -9.94 11.73 6.21
CA ALA A 97 -10.77 11.89 7.40
C ALA A 97 -12.02 12.75 7.16
N THR A 98 -12.14 13.44 6.02
CA THR A 98 -13.30 14.27 5.69
C THR A 98 -14.29 13.48 4.83
N GLY A 99 -15.35 12.94 5.44
CA GLY A 99 -16.43 12.22 4.75
C GLY A 99 -16.76 10.86 5.37
N LYS A 100 -17.68 10.12 4.74
CA LYS A 100 -18.00 8.74 5.16
C LYS A 100 -16.76 7.85 4.92
N PRO A 101 -16.24 7.12 5.93
CA PRO A 101 -15.09 6.25 5.75
C PRO A 101 -15.34 5.22 4.65
N SER A 102 -14.46 5.16 3.64
CA SER A 102 -14.55 4.14 2.60
C SER A 102 -14.27 2.77 3.21
N GLN A 103 -15.14 1.80 2.96
CA GLN A 103 -14.93 0.41 3.38
C GLN A 103 -14.21 -0.42 2.31
N ARG A 104 -13.97 0.15 1.11
CA ARG A 104 -13.20 -0.50 0.05
C ARG A 104 -11.94 0.31 -0.22
N ILE A 105 -10.78 -0.33 -0.12
CA ILE A 105 -9.49 0.25 -0.52
C ILE A 105 -9.58 0.75 -1.96
N THR A 106 -10.18 -0.05 -2.84
CA THR A 106 -10.37 0.28 -4.27
C THR A 106 -11.29 1.47 -4.54
N GLY A 107 -12.09 1.88 -3.54
CA GLY A 107 -12.95 3.05 -3.61
C GLY A 107 -12.25 4.36 -3.22
N THR A 108 -11.07 4.28 -2.61
CA THR A 108 -10.32 5.45 -2.14
C THR A 108 -9.82 6.32 -3.30
N ARG A 109 -9.62 7.61 -3.04
CA ARG A 109 -9.03 8.52 -4.03
C ARG A 109 -7.60 8.10 -4.35
N TRP A 110 -6.84 7.70 -3.33
CA TRP A 110 -5.47 7.22 -3.48
C TRP A 110 -5.41 6.02 -4.43
N PHE A 111 -6.17 4.96 -4.17
CA PHE A 111 -6.14 3.77 -5.04
C PHE A 111 -6.43 4.11 -6.49
N LYS A 112 -7.46 4.94 -6.76
CA LYS A 112 -7.81 5.36 -8.12
C LYS A 112 -6.70 6.15 -8.80
N GLN A 113 -5.94 6.94 -8.05
CA GLN A 113 -4.83 7.71 -8.58
C GLN A 113 -3.61 6.83 -8.87
N GLU A 114 -3.27 5.89 -7.98
CA GLU A 114 -2.14 4.97 -8.21
C GLU A 114 -2.38 3.97 -9.36
N HIS A 115 -3.64 3.81 -9.78
CA HIS A 115 -4.07 2.81 -10.75
C HIS A 115 -4.72 3.41 -12.00
N ASP A 116 -4.61 4.72 -12.21
CA ASP A 116 -5.27 5.41 -13.32
C ASP A 116 -4.69 5.03 -14.70
N GLU A 117 -3.42 4.63 -14.76
CA GLU A 117 -2.75 4.15 -15.97
C GLU A 117 -3.12 2.70 -16.35
N VAL A 118 -3.81 1.95 -15.48
CA VAL A 118 -4.18 0.56 -15.76
C VAL A 118 -5.37 0.52 -16.73
N PRO A 119 -5.22 -0.04 -17.95
CA PRO A 119 -6.28 -0.01 -18.95
C PRO A 119 -7.52 -0.80 -18.49
N THR A 120 -8.73 -0.32 -18.83
CA THR A 120 -10.00 -0.98 -18.48
C THR A 120 -10.06 -2.46 -18.87
N ARG A 121 -9.46 -2.84 -20.00
CA ARG A 121 -9.40 -4.24 -20.45
C ARG A 121 -8.70 -5.18 -19.44
N ILE A 122 -7.74 -4.67 -18.67
CA ILE A 122 -7.03 -5.43 -17.64
C ILE A 122 -7.96 -5.67 -16.45
N TRP A 123 -8.67 -4.63 -16.00
CA TRP A 123 -9.65 -4.73 -14.92
C TRP A 123 -10.77 -5.72 -15.22
N SER A 124 -11.20 -5.80 -16.48
CA SER A 124 -12.25 -6.73 -16.94
C SER A 124 -11.72 -8.11 -17.35
N SER A 125 -10.41 -8.36 -17.26
CA SER A 125 -9.84 -9.65 -17.67
C SER A 125 -10.26 -10.78 -16.72
N PRO A 126 -10.38 -12.03 -17.20
CA PRO A 126 -10.68 -13.18 -16.36
C PRO A 126 -9.65 -13.46 -15.27
N ALA A 127 -8.40 -13.02 -15.45
CA ALA A 127 -7.34 -13.18 -14.46
C ALA A 127 -7.51 -12.21 -13.28
N VAL A 128 -7.90 -10.96 -13.54
CA VAL A 128 -8.08 -9.94 -12.49
C VAL A 128 -9.46 -10.06 -11.85
N LYS A 129 -10.52 -10.20 -12.66
CA LYS A 129 -11.96 -10.24 -12.30
C LYS A 129 -12.52 -9.02 -11.59
N GLN A 130 -11.80 -8.49 -10.61
CA GLN A 130 -12.18 -7.32 -9.84
C GLN A 130 -10.95 -6.59 -9.27
N PRO A 131 -11.01 -5.27 -9.06
CA PRO A 131 -9.89 -4.50 -8.52
C PRO A 131 -9.40 -4.94 -7.13
N GLY A 132 -10.24 -5.64 -6.34
CA GLY A 132 -9.84 -6.17 -5.04
C GLY A 132 -8.88 -7.37 -5.09
N ASN A 133 -8.68 -7.98 -6.27
CA ASN A 133 -7.75 -9.08 -6.44
C ASN A 133 -6.30 -8.57 -6.58
N CYS A 134 -5.76 -7.97 -5.52
CA CYS A 134 -4.44 -7.33 -5.55
C CYS A 134 -3.32 -8.29 -6.02
N ALA A 135 -3.41 -9.56 -5.62
CA ALA A 135 -2.43 -10.59 -5.96
C ALA A 135 -2.41 -10.96 -7.45
N ALA A 136 -3.43 -10.58 -8.23
CA ALA A 136 -3.42 -10.79 -9.68
C ALA A 136 -2.32 -9.99 -10.39
N CYS A 137 -1.98 -8.81 -9.87
CA CYS A 137 -0.92 -7.95 -10.43
C CYS A 137 0.30 -7.85 -9.49
N HIS A 138 0.06 -7.72 -8.18
CA HIS A 138 1.11 -7.65 -7.16
C HIS A 138 1.37 -9.05 -6.60
N THR A 139 2.18 -9.84 -7.31
CA THR A 139 2.41 -11.26 -6.99
C THR A 139 3.09 -11.50 -5.63
N GLN A 140 3.67 -10.45 -5.03
CA GLN A 140 4.27 -10.48 -3.68
C GLN A 140 3.40 -9.82 -2.60
N ALA A 141 2.13 -9.51 -2.89
CA ALA A 141 1.23 -8.79 -1.97
C ALA A 141 0.99 -9.52 -0.63
N GLU A 142 1.04 -10.86 -0.61
CA GLU A 142 0.99 -11.66 0.64
C GLU A 142 2.15 -11.39 1.58
N ARG A 143 3.30 -10.97 1.04
CA ARG A 143 4.48 -10.55 1.81
C ARG A 143 4.48 -9.05 2.08
N GLY A 144 3.43 -8.35 1.65
CA GLY A 144 3.28 -6.91 1.80
C GLY A 144 3.99 -6.09 0.73
N ASP A 145 4.55 -6.69 -0.32
CA ASP A 145 5.22 -5.96 -1.40
C ASP A 145 4.25 -5.63 -2.54
N TYR A 146 3.98 -4.34 -2.69
CA TYR A 146 3.15 -3.76 -3.75
C TYR A 146 3.97 -2.88 -4.70
N SER A 147 5.30 -2.96 -4.65
CA SER A 147 6.16 -2.14 -5.50
C SER A 147 5.95 -2.47 -6.99
N GLU A 148 6.09 -1.45 -7.84
CA GLU A 148 6.04 -1.62 -9.30
C GLU A 148 7.16 -2.54 -9.82
N ARG A 149 8.26 -2.66 -9.07
CA ARG A 149 9.41 -3.51 -9.44
C ARG A 149 9.04 -4.99 -9.50
N SER A 150 8.19 -5.44 -8.57
CA SER A 150 7.73 -6.83 -8.50
C SER A 150 6.40 -7.06 -9.22
N LEU A 151 5.72 -5.99 -9.66
CA LEU A 151 4.43 -6.04 -10.35
C LEU A 151 4.51 -6.83 -11.67
N ARG A 152 3.49 -7.66 -11.91
CA ARG A 152 3.30 -8.45 -13.12
C ARG A 152 1.85 -8.37 -13.55
N VAL A 153 1.55 -7.55 -14.56
CA VAL A 153 0.19 -7.43 -15.09
C VAL A 153 -0.16 -8.65 -15.94
N PRO A 154 -1.28 -9.36 -15.67
CA PRO A 154 -1.77 -10.42 -16.54
C PRO A 154 -2.01 -9.89 -17.96
N ARG A 155 -1.64 -10.68 -18.97
CA ARG A 155 -1.86 -10.33 -20.39
C ARG A 155 -3.20 -10.83 -20.90
#